data_AF-A0A1Z3MSQ7-F1
#
_entry.id   AF-A0A1Z3MSQ7-F1
#
_cell.length_a   1.000
_cell.length_b   1.000
_cell.length_c   1.000
_cell.angle_alpha   90.00
_cell.angle_beta   90.00
_cell.angle_gamma   90.00
#
_symmetry.space_group_name_H-M   'P 1'
#
loop_
_entity.id
_entity.type
_entity.pdbx_description
1 polymer ?
#
loop_
_entity_poly.entity_id
_entity_poly.type
_entity_poly.pdbx_seq_one_letter_code
_entity_poly.pdbx_strand_id
1 'polypeptide(L)' 'MTLTAIRIPEWVHERAVRVLRQHRAGRIHPRRMHKTGYLSLSVNLRWRLLSRDGGQSWEVMSHERYSKLKDRK' A
#
# COMPACT_ATOMS: atom_id res chain seq x y z
N MET A 1 6.88 24.78 -8.26
CA MET A 1 6.24 23.97 -9.31
C MET A 1 6.31 22.51 -8.89
N THR A 2 5.22 21.95 -8.39
CA THR A 2 5.18 20.61 -7.78
C THR A 2 4.95 19.54 -8.85
N LEU A 3 5.99 18.76 -9.14
CA LEU A 3 5.93 17.57 -9.99
C LEU A 3 5.13 16.45 -9.29
N THR A 4 3.80 16.50 -9.33
CA THR A 4 2.96 15.38 -8.88
C THR A 4 2.58 14.47 -10.05
N ALA A 5 3.59 13.87 -10.65
CA ALA A 5 3.41 12.63 -11.41
C ALA A 5 4.30 11.58 -10.73
N ILE A 6 3.86 11.09 -9.57
CA ILE A 6 4.56 10.01 -8.87
C ILE A 6 4.35 8.74 -9.70
N ARG A 7 5.16 8.55 -10.74
CA ARG A 7 5.34 7.23 -11.35
C ARG A 7 5.93 6.34 -10.27
N ILE A 8 5.31 5.19 -10.04
CA ILE A 8 5.82 4.20 -9.11
C ILE A 8 7.17 3.75 -9.66
N PRO A 9 8.28 3.92 -8.93
CA PRO A 9 9.58 3.44 -9.38
C PRO A 9 9.55 1.91 -9.58
N GLU A 10 10.23 1.40 -10.59
CA GLU A 10 10.25 -0.05 -10.88
C GLU A 10 10.70 -0.89 -9.69
N TRP A 11 11.73 -0.45 -8.96
CA TRP A 11 12.19 -1.13 -7.75
C TRP A 11 11.13 -1.20 -6.64
N VAL A 12 10.20 -0.23 -6.58
CA VAL A 12 9.07 -0.27 -5.66
C VAL A 12 8.06 -1.31 -6.12
N HIS A 13 7.82 -1.40 -7.43
CA HIS A 13 6.95 -2.43 -8.00
C HIS A 13 7.49 -3.83 -7.69
N GLU A 14 8.77 -4.10 -7.95
CA GLU A 14 9.39 -5.39 -7.63
C GLU A 14 9.28 -5.74 -6.14
N ARG A 15 9.52 -4.75 -5.27
CA ARG A 15 9.41 -4.95 -3.82
C ARG A 15 7.98 -5.19 -3.38
N ALA A 16 7.01 -4.48 -3.98
CA ALA A 16 5.59 -4.71 -3.76
C ALA A 16 5.18 -6.13 -4.17
N VAL A 17 5.63 -6.61 -5.32
CA VAL A 17 5.39 -7.99 -5.77
C VAL A 17 5.94 -9.01 -4.77
N ARG A 18 7.17 -8.81 -4.26
CA ARG A 18 7.75 -9.69 -3.22
C ARG A 18 6.93 -9.69 -1.93
N VAL A 19 6.44 -8.53 -1.51
CA VAL A 19 5.56 -8.38 -0.33
C VAL A 19 4.24 -9.12 -0.57
N LEU A 20 3.62 -8.96 -1.74
CA LEU A 20 2.39 -9.67 -2.10
C LEU A 20 2.56 -11.19 -2.16
N ARG A 21 3.70 -11.67 -2.68
CA ARG A 21 4.02 -13.12 -2.65
C ARG A 21 4.12 -13.64 -1.21
N GLN A 22 4.77 -12.90 -0.31
CA GLN A 22 4.84 -13.28 1.10
C GLN A 22 3.47 -13.25 1.79
N HIS A 23 2.63 -12.28 1.43
CA HIS A 23 1.26 -12.19 1.94
C HIS A 23 0.43 -13.40 1.49
N ARG A 24 0.49 -13.76 0.20
CA ARG A 24 -0.17 -14.96 -0.33
C ARG A 24 0.34 -16.25 0.31
N ALA A 25 1.61 -16.28 0.70
CA ALA A 25 2.20 -17.39 1.43
C ALA A 25 1.87 -17.39 2.94
N GLY A 26 1.05 -16.45 3.43
CA GLY A 26 0.67 -16.33 4.85
C GLY A 26 1.82 -15.89 5.78
N ARG A 27 2.96 -15.46 5.22
CA ARG A 27 4.13 -15.05 6.02
C ARG A 27 3.99 -13.65 6.61
N ILE A 28 3.29 -12.77 5.91
CA ILE A 28 3.03 -11.41 6.37
C ILE A 28 1.53 -11.15 6.42
N HIS A 29 1.09 -10.51 7.49
CA HIS A 29 -0.31 -10.19 7.71
C HIS A 29 -0.54 -8.69 7.47
N PRO A 30 -1.60 -8.33 6.74
CA PRO A 30 -1.90 -6.95 6.50
C PRO A 30 -2.53 -6.32 7.74
N ARG A 31 -2.22 -5.04 7.97
CA ARG A 31 -2.84 -4.28 9.04
C ARG A 31 -4.18 -3.72 8.55
N ARG A 32 -5.25 -4.07 9.26
CA ARG A 32 -6.59 -3.51 9.02
C ARG A 32 -6.71 -2.11 9.59
N MET A 33 -7.24 -1.18 8.79
CA MET A 33 -7.61 0.15 9.22
C MET A 33 -8.95 0.11 9.97
N HIS A 34 -8.98 0.67 11.17
CA HIS A 34 -10.20 0.69 11.99
C HIS A 34 -11.33 1.52 11.37
N LYS A 35 -11.03 2.67 10.73
CA LYS A 35 -12.06 3.56 10.16
C LYS A 35 -12.75 3.00 8.92
N THR A 36 -12.00 2.44 7.98
CA THR A 36 -12.52 2.02 6.66
C THR A 36 -12.62 0.51 6.50
N GLY A 37 -11.98 -0.26 7.38
CA GLY A 37 -11.85 -1.71 7.21
C GLY A 37 -10.83 -2.13 6.15
N TYR A 38 -10.14 -1.19 5.49
CA TYR A 38 -9.15 -1.49 4.46
C TYR A 38 -7.92 -2.18 5.02
N LEU A 39 -7.25 -2.97 4.19
CA LEU A 39 -6.02 -3.66 4.53
C LEU A 39 -4.81 -2.89 4.03
N SER A 40 -3.76 -2.80 4.85
CA SER A 40 -2.53 -2.08 4.52
C SER A 40 -1.29 -2.93 4.77
N LEU A 41 -0.36 -2.92 3.82
CA LEU A 41 0.94 -3.56 3.91
C LEU A 41 2.05 -2.53 3.67
N SER A 42 3.12 -2.62 4.46
CA SER A 42 4.29 -1.76 4.32
C SER A 42 5.25 -2.37 3.29
N VAL A 43 5.51 -1.66 2.19
CA VAL A 43 6.55 -2.06 1.21
C VAL A 43 7.89 -1.45 1.60
N ASN A 44 7.87 -0.17 1.99
CA ASN A 44 9.00 0.58 2.51
C ASN A 44 8.51 1.77 3.35
N LEU A 45 9.41 2.56 3.95
CA LEU A 45 9.08 3.74 4.74
C LEU A 45 8.15 4.73 4.00
N ARG A 46 8.37 4.89 2.69
CA ARG A 46 7.63 5.83 1.83
C ARG A 46 6.47 5.20 1.03
N TRP A 47 6.34 3.87 1.02
CA TRP A 47 5.44 3.16 0.12
C TRP A 47 4.61 2.11 0.85
N ARG A 48 3.29 2.16 0.63
CA ARG A 48 2.33 1.22 1.20
C ARG A 48 1.47 0.61 0.10
N LEU A 49 1.13 -0.66 0.29
CA LEU A 49 0.10 -1.35 -0.46
C LEU A 49 -1.21 -1.20 0.33
N LEU A 50 -2.26 -0.72 -0.33
CA LEU A 50 -3.60 -0.65 0.24
C LEU A 50 -4.51 -1.60 -0.53
N SER A 51 -5.28 -2.40 0.18
CA SER A 51 -6.37 -3.18 -0.39
C SER A 51 -7.69 -2.71 0.18
N ARG A 52 -8.61 -2.35 -0.71
CA ARG A 52 -9.97 -1.90 -0.38
C ARG A 52 -10.94 -3.09 -0.34
N ASP A 53 -10.67 -4.11 -1.13
CA ASP A 53 -11.51 -5.30 -1.35
C ASP A 53 -11.11 -6.49 -0.45
N GLY A 54 -10.63 -6.23 0.76
CA GLY A 54 -10.29 -7.29 1.72
C GLY A 54 -9.10 -8.19 1.33
N GLY A 55 -8.20 -7.71 0.47
CA GLY A 55 -6.97 -8.42 0.09
C GLY A 55 -6.98 -9.03 -1.31
N GLN A 56 -8.06 -8.86 -2.08
CA GLN A 56 -8.13 -9.27 -3.49
C GLN A 56 -7.24 -8.39 -4.39
N SER A 57 -7.43 -7.08 -4.33
CA SER A 57 -6.70 -6.10 -5.13
C SER A 57 -5.80 -5.24 -4.25
N TRP A 58 -4.57 -5.00 -4.70
CA TRP A 58 -3.59 -4.20 -3.95
C TRP A 58 -3.06 -3.04 -4.78
N GLU A 59 -3.22 -1.83 -4.25
CA GLU A 59 -2.77 -0.60 -4.88
C GLU A 59 -1.51 -0.08 -4.17
N VAL A 60 -0.42 0.09 -4.92
CA VAL A 60 0.79 0.74 -4.41
C VAL A 60 0.56 2.24 -4.37
N MET A 61 0.76 2.83 -3.19
CA MET A 61 0.64 4.26 -2.99
C MET A 61 1.76 4.82 -2.11
N SER A 62 2.10 6.09 -2.34
CA SER A 62 3.04 6.81 -1.49
C SER A 62 2.43 7.10 -0.12
N HIS A 63 3.30 7.34 0.86
CA HIS A 63 2.90 7.69 2.22
C HIS A 63 1.99 8.94 2.25
N GLU A 64 2.24 9.94 1.41
CA GLU A 64 1.39 11.13 1.32
C GLU A 64 -0.04 10.79 0.89
N ARG A 65 -0.20 9.98 -0.16
CA ARG A 65 -1.52 9.56 -0.65
C ARG A 65 -2.25 8.70 0.39
N TYR A 66 -1.51 7.83 1.06
CA TYR A 66 -2.01 7.04 2.18
C TYR A 66 -2.46 7.92 3.37
N SER A 67 -1.67 8.94 3.73
CA SER A 67 -1.99 9.85 4.83
C SER A 67 -3.27 10.62 4.54
N LYS A 68 -3.41 11.16 3.32
CA LYS A 68 -4.64 11.82 2.87
C LYS A 68 -5.87 10.90 2.93
N LEU A 69 -5.73 9.62 2.57
CA LEU A 69 -6.82 8.65 2.67
C LEU A 69 -7.18 8.28 4.11
N LYS A 70 -6.19 8.19 5.00
CA LYS A 70 -6.39 7.89 6.41
C LYS A 70 -7.05 9.07 7.15
N ASP A 71 -6.68 10.29 6.79
CA ASP A 71 -7.09 11.51 7.49
C ASP A 71 -8.39 12.13 6.97
N ARG A 72 -8.83 11.78 5.75
CA ARG A 72 -10.11 12.27 5.21
C ARG A 72 -11.26 11.82 6.13
N LYS A 73 -11.84 12.80 6.82
CA LYS A 73 -12.99 12.69 7.73
C LYS A 73 -14.28 12.81 6.95
#